data_AF-A0A516SCM1-F1
#
_entry.id   AF-A0A516SCM1-F1
#
_cell.length_a   1.000
_cell.length_b   1.000
_cell.length_c   1.000
_cell.angle_alpha   90.00
_cell.angle_beta   90.00
_cell.angle_gamma   90.00
#
_symmetry.space_group_name_H-M   'P 1'
#
loop_
_entity.id
_entity.type
_entity.pdbx_description
1 polymer ?
#
loop_
_entity_poly.entity_id
_entity_poly.type
_entity_poly.pdbx_seq_one_letter_code
_entity_poly.pdbx_strand_id
1 'polypeptide(L)'
;MKKIPLFELVPVPLDADARALPKFKWAASEVGTRHKLGGTPDLLQQEDFPVCICCGDGMSFYGQLDSINDEFCIADCGMVYVFICFACNEVKAIIQSS
;
A
#
# COMPACT_ATOMS: atom_id res chain seq x y z
N MET A 1 -14.55 -7.94 -10.58
CA MET A 1 -13.30 -7.71 -9.81
C MET A 1 -12.71 -9.05 -9.36
N LYS A 2 -11.43 -9.32 -9.62
CA LYS A 2 -10.76 -10.55 -9.17
C LYS A 2 -10.26 -10.33 -7.74
N LYS A 3 -10.37 -11.33 -6.86
CA LYS A 3 -9.79 -11.26 -5.51
C LYS A 3 -8.43 -11.94 -5.52
N ILE A 4 -7.39 -11.19 -5.23
CA ILE A 4 -6.03 -11.72 -5.07
C ILE A 4 -5.91 -12.28 -3.64
N PRO A 5 -5.38 -13.49 -3.44
CA PRO A 5 -5.09 -14.00 -2.10
C PRO A 5 -4.16 -13.06 -1.31
N LEU A 6 -4.25 -13.09 0.02
CA LEU A 6 -3.40 -12.26 0.87
C LEU A 6 -1.98 -12.83 0.93
N PHE A 7 -0.98 -11.98 0.68
CA PHE A 7 0.43 -12.26 0.92
C PHE A 7 1.02 -11.16 1.78
N GLU A 8 1.77 -11.56 2.81
CA GLU A 8 2.63 -10.64 3.56
C GLU A 8 3.80 -10.19 2.66
N LEU A 9 4.10 -8.90 2.67
CA LEU A 9 5.25 -8.35 1.97
C LEU A 9 6.25 -7.82 2.99
N VAL A 10 7.42 -8.45 3.07
CA VAL A 10 8.47 -8.06 4.04
C VAL A 10 9.59 -7.35 3.29
N PRO A 11 9.81 -6.04 3.53
CA PRO A 11 10.95 -5.32 2.97
C PRO A 11 12.26 -5.90 3.51
N VAL A 12 13.13 -6.38 2.62
CA VAL A 12 14.47 -6.89 2.96
C VAL A 12 15.52 -5.87 2.48
N PRO A 13 16.27 -5.23 3.38
CA PRO A 13 17.32 -4.28 3.01
C PRO A 13 18.45 -4.94 2.20
N LEU A 14 18.71 -4.42 0.99
CA LEU A 14 19.70 -4.99 0.08
C LEU A 14 21.09 -4.34 0.24
N ASP A 15 21.17 -3.08 0.68
CA ASP A 15 22.41 -2.34 0.85
C ASP A 15 22.61 -1.82 2.28
N ALA A 16 23.77 -1.19 2.52
CA ALA A 16 24.14 -0.68 3.84
C ALA A 16 23.26 0.51 4.27
N ASP A 17 22.83 1.33 3.32
CA ASP A 17 22.03 2.52 3.58
C ASP A 17 20.63 2.12 4.06
N ALA A 18 19.96 1.19 3.35
CA ALA A 18 18.68 0.63 3.73
C ALA A 18 18.74 -0.11 5.08
N ARG A 19 19.85 -0.80 5.39
CA ARG A 19 20.05 -1.46 6.70
C ARG A 19 20.25 -0.48 7.84
N ALA A 20 20.81 0.69 7.56
CA ALA A 20 21.10 1.72 8.55
C ALA A 20 19.90 2.62 8.87
N LEU A 21 18.82 2.54 8.08
CA LEU A 21 17.62 3.35 8.33
C LEU A 21 17.06 3.08 9.73
N PRO A 22 16.86 4.12 10.55
CA PRO A 22 16.24 3.95 11.86
C PRO A 22 14.77 3.58 11.70
N LYS A 23 14.24 2.86 12.69
CA LYS A 23 12.78 2.72 12.84
C LYS A 23 12.15 4.07 13.21
N PHE A 24 10.84 4.16 13.04
CA PHE A 24 10.06 5.30 13.55
C PHE A 24 10.32 5.57 15.03
N LYS A 25 10.51 6.84 15.37
CA LYS A 25 10.73 7.27 16.76
C LYS A 25 9.44 7.42 17.54
N TRP A 26 8.38 7.89 16.89
CA TRP A 26 7.15 8.33 17.54
C TRP A 26 5.89 7.64 17.02
N ALA A 27 5.98 6.95 15.88
CA ALA A 27 4.85 6.23 15.31
C ALA A 27 4.56 4.93 16.08
N ALA A 28 3.34 4.44 15.93
CA ALA A 28 2.95 3.15 16.46
C ALA A 28 3.79 2.01 15.84
N SER A 29 3.97 0.92 16.57
CA SER A 29 4.89 -0.18 16.21
C SER A 29 4.55 -0.90 14.91
N GLU A 30 3.30 -0.78 14.48
CA GLU A 30 2.78 -1.36 13.24
C GLU A 30 3.20 -0.56 12.00
N VAL A 31 3.55 0.73 12.13
CA VAL A 31 3.93 1.56 10.98
C VAL A 31 5.25 1.06 10.39
N GLY A 32 5.25 0.81 9.07
CA GLY A 32 6.33 0.16 8.34
C GLY A 32 6.24 -1.35 8.28
N THR A 33 5.17 -1.95 8.80
CA THR A 33 4.93 -3.40 8.74
C THR A 33 3.65 -3.76 8.00
N ARG A 34 2.81 -2.79 7.64
CA ARG A 34 1.49 -3.01 7.02
C ARG A 34 1.55 -3.27 5.51
N HIS A 35 2.70 -3.67 4.98
CA HIS A 35 2.85 -3.98 3.56
C HIS A 35 2.20 -5.33 3.22
N LYS A 36 1.41 -5.39 2.15
CA LYS A 36 0.81 -6.65 1.69
C LYS A 36 0.43 -6.62 0.21
N LEU A 37 0.30 -7.81 -0.38
CA LEU A 37 -0.33 -8.02 -1.68
C LEU A 37 -1.68 -8.71 -1.48
N GLY A 38 -2.67 -8.31 -2.27
CA GLY A 38 -4.02 -8.89 -2.25
C GLY A 38 -4.70 -8.84 -0.87
N GLY A 39 -5.76 -9.64 -0.71
CA GLY A 39 -6.64 -9.57 0.44
C GLY A 39 -7.60 -8.37 0.38
N THR A 40 -7.89 -7.78 1.53
CA THR A 40 -8.69 -6.56 1.67
C THR A 40 -7.74 -5.41 2.06
N PRO A 41 -7.81 -4.22 1.43
CA PRO A 41 -6.96 -3.10 1.83
C PRO A 41 -7.27 -2.65 3.26
N ASP A 42 -6.25 -2.28 4.03
CA ASP A 42 -6.41 -1.69 5.37
C ASP A 42 -6.59 -0.18 5.28
N LEU A 43 -7.68 0.26 4.65
CA LEU A 43 -7.92 1.69 4.39
C LEU A 43 -7.94 2.49 5.71
N LEU A 44 -7.19 3.60 5.73
CA LEU A 44 -7.13 4.53 6.88
C LEU A 44 -8.29 5.53 6.87
N GLN A 45 -8.88 5.73 5.70
CA GLN A 45 -10.01 6.62 5.46
C GLN A 45 -11.17 5.83 4.83
N GLN A 46 -12.23 6.52 4.42
CA GLN A 46 -13.43 5.88 3.87
C GLN A 46 -13.13 4.99 2.67
N GLU A 47 -13.90 3.90 2.54
CA GLU A 47 -13.78 2.95 1.43
C GLU A 47 -14.27 3.54 0.11
N ASP A 48 -13.36 4.11 -0.68
CA ASP A 48 -13.62 4.45 -2.09
C ASP A 48 -12.78 3.54 -3.00
N PHE A 49 -13.39 2.43 -3.43
CA PHE A 49 -12.75 1.50 -4.35
C PHE A 49 -12.80 2.05 -5.78
N PRO A 50 -11.65 2.17 -6.47
CA PRO A 50 -11.61 2.78 -7.78
C PRO A 50 -12.29 1.92 -8.85
N VAL A 51 -12.95 2.61 -9.78
CA VAL A 51 -13.41 2.04 -11.05
C VAL A 51 -12.40 2.33 -12.17
N CYS A 52 -12.30 1.42 -13.14
CA CYS A 52 -11.44 1.56 -14.30
C CYS A 52 -12.01 2.61 -15.25
N ILE A 53 -11.21 3.59 -15.68
CA ILE A 53 -11.66 4.64 -16.60
C ILE A 53 -11.98 4.11 -18.00
N CYS A 54 -11.39 2.98 -18.41
CA CYS A 54 -11.60 2.40 -19.75
C CYS A 54 -12.90 1.61 -19.88
N CYS A 55 -13.24 0.77 -18.88
CA CYS A 55 -14.40 -0.12 -18.95
C CYS A 55 -15.50 0.17 -17.91
N GLY A 56 -15.23 1.02 -16.92
CA GLY A 56 -16.15 1.31 -15.81
C GLY A 56 -16.21 0.24 -14.71
N ASP A 57 -15.53 -0.90 -14.88
CA ASP A 57 -15.55 -1.98 -13.88
C ASP A 57 -14.73 -1.65 -12.62
N GLY A 58 -15.11 -2.22 -11.48
CA GLY A 58 -14.35 -2.14 -10.24
C GLY A 58 -12.95 -2.80 -10.35
N MET A 59 -11.93 -2.07 -9.90
CA MET A 59 -10.53 -2.50 -9.96
C MET A 59 -10.16 -3.41 -8.78
N SER A 60 -9.28 -4.38 -9.02
CA SER A 60 -8.86 -5.34 -8.00
C SER A 60 -7.76 -4.74 -7.14
N PHE A 61 -7.87 -4.81 -5.82
CA PHE A 61 -6.79 -4.44 -4.91
C PHE A 61 -5.57 -5.33 -5.16
N TYR A 62 -4.46 -4.72 -5.56
CA TYR A 62 -3.22 -5.40 -5.88
C TYR A 62 -2.31 -5.51 -4.66
N GLY A 63 -2.20 -4.43 -3.89
CA GLY A 63 -1.42 -4.40 -2.67
C GLY A 63 -1.35 -3.00 -2.06
N GLN A 64 -0.80 -2.93 -0.85
CA GLN A 64 -0.53 -1.68 -0.16
C GLN A 64 0.92 -1.63 0.30
N LEU A 65 1.47 -0.43 0.33
CA LEU A 65 2.80 -0.12 0.79
C LEU A 65 2.72 0.94 1.88
N ASP A 66 3.35 0.63 3.00
CA ASP A 66 3.40 1.48 4.18
C ASP A 66 4.57 2.46 4.12
N SER A 67 4.54 3.44 5.02
CA SER A 67 5.65 4.34 5.31
C SER A 67 6.85 3.57 5.87
N ILE A 68 8.09 3.97 5.56
CA ILE A 68 9.28 3.17 5.90
C ILE A 68 9.93 3.63 7.22
N ASN A 69 10.11 4.94 7.40
CA ASN A 69 10.61 5.56 8.62
C ASN A 69 10.24 7.06 8.68
N ASP A 70 10.78 7.79 9.66
CA ASP A 70 10.51 9.23 9.83
C ASP A 70 10.94 10.10 8.62
N GLU A 71 11.90 9.64 7.80
CA GLU A 71 12.37 10.35 6.59
C GLU A 71 11.51 10.00 5.37
N PHE A 72 11.19 8.72 5.21
CA PHE A 72 10.35 8.17 4.14
C PHE A 72 8.95 7.88 4.66
N CYS A 73 8.33 8.92 5.22
CA CYS A 73 6.99 8.89 5.77
C CYS A 73 5.98 9.38 4.73
N ILE A 74 4.96 8.58 4.44
CA ILE A 74 3.89 8.96 3.51
C ILE A 74 2.91 9.84 4.27
N ALA A 75 3.03 11.17 4.11
CA ALA A 75 2.22 12.13 4.85
C ALA A 75 2.27 11.85 6.37
N ASP A 76 1.14 11.70 7.05
CA ASP A 76 1.08 11.36 8.48
C ASP A 76 0.97 9.83 8.70
N CYS A 77 2.08 9.12 8.54
CA CYS A 77 2.17 7.65 8.68
C CYS A 77 1.15 6.90 7.80
N GLY A 78 0.92 7.42 6.60
CA GLY A 78 -0.02 6.90 5.63
C GLY A 78 0.48 5.68 4.85
N MET A 79 -0.38 5.24 3.94
CA MET A 79 -0.15 4.09 3.06
C MET A 79 -0.56 4.41 1.62
N VAL A 80 0.17 3.82 0.67
CA VAL A 80 -0.21 3.79 -0.75
C VAL A 80 -0.94 2.49 -1.03
N TYR A 81 -2.05 2.55 -1.74
CA TYR A 81 -2.82 1.38 -2.18
C TYR A 81 -2.85 1.35 -3.70
N VAL A 82 -2.56 0.19 -4.28
CA VAL A 82 -2.49 -0.03 -5.71
C VAL A 82 -3.65 -0.93 -6.15
N PHE A 83 -4.35 -0.52 -7.20
CA PHE A 83 -5.48 -1.23 -7.78
C PHE A 83 -5.24 -1.46 -9.26
N ILE A 84 -5.63 -2.64 -9.76
CA ILE A 84 -5.44 -3.05 -11.15
C ILE A 84 -6.74 -3.52 -11.79
N CYS A 85 -6.99 -3.08 -13.02
CA CYS A 85 -8.00 -3.67 -13.88
C CYS A 85 -7.33 -4.72 -14.77
N PHE A 86 -7.46 -6.00 -14.44
CA PHE A 86 -6.85 -7.08 -15.21
C PHE A 86 -7.41 -7.24 -16.63
N ALA A 87 -8.55 -6.63 -16.95
CA ALA A 87 -9.12 -6.66 -18.30
C ALA A 87 -8.47 -5.62 -19.22
N CYS A 88 -8.23 -4.41 -18.70
CA CYS A 88 -7.69 -3.28 -19.47
C CYS A 88 -6.20 -3.02 -19.23
N ASN A 89 -5.59 -3.68 -18.24
CA ASN A 89 -4.24 -3.42 -17.73
C ASN A 89 -4.04 -1.99 -17.19
N GLU A 90 -5.13 -1.34 -16.78
CA GLU A 90 -5.09 -0.03 -16.11
C GLU A 90 -4.75 -0.17 -14.64
N VAL A 91 -4.07 0.84 -14.10
CA VAL A 91 -3.66 0.92 -12.70
C VAL A 91 -4.12 2.23 -12.09
N LYS A 92 -4.58 2.19 -10.84
CA LYS A 92 -4.80 3.38 -10.03
C LYS A 92 -4.11 3.21 -8.69
N ALA A 93 -3.41 4.25 -8.25
CA ALA A 93 -2.81 4.32 -6.93
C ALA A 93 -3.47 5.46 -6.13
N ILE A 94 -3.74 5.22 -4.85
CA ILE A 94 -4.28 6.22 -3.93
C ILE A 94 -3.41 6.25 -2.67
N ILE A 95 -3.28 7.43 -2.08
CA ILE A 95 -2.64 7.62 -0.77
C ILE A 95 -3.73 7.94 0.24
N GLN A 96 -3.66 7.32 1.42
CA GLN A 96 -4.43 7.75 2.58
C GLN A 96 -3.49 7.91 3.77
N SER A 97 -3.74 8.89 4.61
CA SER A 97 -3.06 9.09 5.90
C SER A 97 -4.08 9.44 6.98
N SER A 98 -3.66 9.32 8.24
CA SER A 98 -4.45 9.78 9.39
C SER A 98 -4.40 11.29 9.56
#